data_AF-K1V2T4-F1
#
_entry.id   AF-K1V2T4-F1
#
_cell.length_a   1.000
_cell.length_b   1.000
_cell.length_c   1.000
_cell.angle_alpha   90.00
_cell.angle_beta   90.00
_cell.angle_gamma   90.00
#
_symmetry.space_group_name_H-M   'P 1'
#
loop_
_entity.id
_entity.type
_entity.pdbx_description
1 polymer ?
#
loop_
_entity_poly.entity_id
_entity_poly.type
_entity_poly.pdbx_seq_one_letter_code
_entity_poly.pdbx_strand_id
1 'polypeptide(L)'
;MQQILTYTFLVLYSVTILGIVLVIITDNRNPLKTLPWIIVLLLAPVVGLVFYFFFGQNLSKQRIISRRMRKRITLQLEEAEHAAGPGIPKAYRPLARLLRTTSHAVPLYGSRITPYTDGSSKMEALLGEIARARHHIHLQYYIFCDDETGRRLRDALVEKARQGVHVRILYDDVGCSGVRKSFFEGMRREG
;
A
#
# COMPACT_ATOMS: atom_id res chain seq x y z
N MET A 1 -59.22 -0.65 -4.65
CA MET A 1 -58.28 0.24 -3.94
C MET A 1 -57.03 -0.49 -3.47
N GLN A 2 -57.16 -1.59 -2.70
CA GLN A 2 -56.01 -2.39 -2.24
C GLN A 2 -55.09 -2.89 -3.37
N GLN A 3 -55.64 -3.41 -4.47
CA GLN A 3 -54.81 -3.91 -5.58
C GLN A 3 -53.94 -2.83 -6.22
N ILE A 4 -54.49 -1.61 -6.40
CA ILE A 4 -53.74 -0.47 -6.95
C ILE A 4 -52.61 -0.08 -5.99
N LEU A 5 -52.87 -0.08 -4.68
CA LEU A 5 -51.86 0.17 -3.67
C LEU A 5 -50.74 -0.88 -3.72
N THR A 6 -51.10 -2.16 -3.84
CA THR A 6 -50.15 -3.29 -3.91
C THR A 6 -49.26 -3.22 -5.15
N TYR A 7 -49.83 -2.94 -6.32
CA TYR A 7 -49.06 -2.81 -7.56
C TYR A 7 -48.15 -1.58 -7.52
N THR A 8 -48.62 -0.47 -6.96
CA THR A 8 -47.80 0.75 -6.80
C THR A 8 -46.62 0.49 -5.88
N PHE A 9 -46.85 -0.21 -4.77
CA PHE A 9 -45.79 -0.63 -3.84
C PHE A 9 -44.77 -1.57 -4.51
N LEU A 10 -45.24 -2.58 -5.25
CA LEU A 10 -44.37 -3.52 -5.97
C LEU A 10 -43.49 -2.83 -7.02
N VAL A 11 -44.04 -1.89 -7.78
CA VAL A 11 -43.30 -1.14 -8.79
C VAL A 11 -42.24 -0.26 -8.12
N LEU A 12 -42.61 0.47 -7.07
CA LEU A 12 -41.68 1.33 -6.34
C LEU A 12 -40.54 0.53 -5.70
N TYR A 13 -40.85 -0.63 -5.13
CA TYR A 13 -39.88 -1.56 -4.55
C TYR A 13 -38.92 -2.14 -5.60
N SER A 14 -39.46 -2.51 -6.76
CA SER A 14 -38.65 -3.06 -7.86
C SER A 14 -37.71 -2.01 -8.45
N VAL A 15 -38.19 -0.78 -8.63
CA VAL A 15 -37.39 0.36 -9.15
C VAL A 15 -36.28 0.74 -8.16
N THR A 16 -36.55 0.72 -6.85
CA THR A 16 -35.53 1.01 -5.84
C THR A 16 -34.44 -0.07 -5.79
N ILE A 17 -34.80 -1.35 -5.85
CA ILE A 17 -33.81 -2.44 -5.96
C ILE A 17 -32.97 -2.29 -7.24
N LEU A 18 -33.61 -2.04 -8.39
CA LEU A 18 -32.92 -1.88 -9.67
C LEU A 18 -31.95 -0.68 -9.65
N GLY A 19 -32.39 0.45 -9.09
CA GLY A 19 -31.55 1.64 -8.93
C GLY A 19 -30.34 1.41 -8.03
N ILE A 20 -30.51 0.68 -6.92
CA ILE A 20 -29.41 0.38 -6.01
C ILE A 20 -28.41 -0.59 -6.64
N VAL A 21 -28.88 -1.63 -7.34
CA VAL A 21 -28.02 -2.55 -8.09
C VAL A 21 -27.20 -1.80 -9.16
N LEU A 22 -27.82 -0.87 -9.88
CA LEU A 22 -27.14 -0.08 -10.91
C LEU A 22 -26.03 0.80 -10.32
N VAL A 23 -26.32 1.51 -9.23
CA VAL A 23 -25.35 2.38 -8.52
C VAL A 23 -24.17 1.56 -8.01
N ILE A 24 -24.44 0.37 -7.47
CA ILE A 24 -23.41 -0.52 -6.92
C ILE A 24 -22.51 -1.11 -8.01
N ILE A 25 -23.07 -1.49 -9.16
CA ILE A 25 -22.30 -1.97 -10.32
C ILE A 25 -21.46 -0.84 -10.93
N THR A 26 -22.02 0.37 -11.02
CA THR A 26 -21.31 1.51 -11.60
C THR A 26 -20.19 2.04 -10.72
N ASP A 27 -20.27 1.87 -9.39
CA ASP A 27 -19.27 2.40 -8.46
C ASP A 27 -18.09 1.44 -8.20
N ASN A 28 -18.21 0.13 -8.40
CA ASN A 28 -17.20 -0.82 -7.89
C ASN A 28 -16.39 -1.61 -8.95
N ARG A 29 -15.06 -1.46 -8.90
CA ARG A 29 -14.08 -2.22 -9.72
C ARG A 29 -13.81 -3.65 -9.24
N ASN A 30 -14.35 -4.09 -8.10
CA ASN A 30 -14.12 -5.43 -7.56
C ASN A 30 -15.44 -6.14 -7.21
N PRO A 31 -15.93 -7.05 -8.07
CA PRO A 31 -17.25 -7.68 -7.92
C PRO A 31 -17.37 -8.54 -6.65
N LEU A 32 -16.27 -9.13 -6.15
CA LEU A 32 -16.28 -10.00 -4.98
C LEU A 32 -16.62 -9.26 -3.67
N LYS A 33 -16.26 -7.98 -3.57
CA LYS A 33 -16.59 -7.15 -2.39
C LYS A 33 -18.04 -6.64 -2.41
N THR A 34 -18.63 -6.65 -3.60
CA THR A 34 -19.95 -6.09 -3.86
C THR A 34 -21.08 -7.08 -3.58
N LEU A 35 -20.82 -8.37 -3.77
CA LEU A 35 -21.81 -9.44 -3.61
C LEU A 35 -22.51 -9.46 -2.23
N PRO A 36 -21.81 -9.33 -1.09
CA PRO A 36 -22.47 -9.31 0.22
C PRO A 36 -23.45 -8.13 0.37
N TRP A 37 -23.09 -6.97 -0.18
CA TRP A 37 -23.94 -5.78 -0.14
C TRP A 37 -25.19 -5.94 -1.00
N ILE A 38 -25.06 -6.57 -2.18
CA ILE A 38 -26.21 -6.91 -3.03
C ILE A 38 -27.18 -7.84 -2.28
N ILE A 39 -26.67 -8.86 -1.57
CA ILE A 39 -27.50 -9.80 -0.82
C ILE A 39 -28.25 -9.09 0.32
N VAL A 40 -27.56 -8.26 1.11
CA VAL A 40 -28.17 -7.48 2.20
C VAL A 40 -29.26 -6.54 1.68
N LEU A 41 -29.01 -5.88 0.56
CA LEU A 41 -29.97 -4.97 -0.09
C LEU A 41 -31.16 -5.69 -0.72
N LEU A 42 -30.97 -6.92 -1.21
CA LEU A 42 -32.05 -7.74 -1.74
C LEU A 42 -32.98 -8.24 -0.62
N LEU A 43 -32.43 -8.60 0.54
CA LEU A 43 -33.18 -9.12 1.67
C LEU A 43 -33.84 -8.02 2.52
N ALA A 44 -33.19 -6.86 2.65
CA ALA A 44 -33.68 -5.75 3.47
C ALA A 44 -33.28 -4.41 2.85
N PRO A 45 -33.99 -3.89 1.83
CA PRO A 45 -33.52 -2.74 1.05
C PRO A 45 -33.40 -1.45 1.85
N VAL A 46 -34.32 -1.18 2.78
CA VAL A 46 -34.26 0.04 3.60
C VAL A 46 -33.09 -0.03 4.59
N VAL A 47 -32.96 -1.14 5.30
CA VAL A 47 -31.88 -1.35 6.27
C VAL A 47 -30.52 -1.47 5.57
N GLY A 48 -30.48 -2.23 4.49
CA GLY A 48 -29.30 -2.44 3.65
C GLY A 48 -28.79 -1.15 3.01
N LEU A 49 -29.66 -0.21 2.64
CA LEU A 49 -29.26 1.10 2.15
C LEU A 49 -28.56 1.92 3.24
N VAL A 50 -29.09 1.91 4.47
CA VAL A 50 -28.45 2.57 5.62
C VAL A 50 -27.09 1.94 5.88
N PHE A 51 -27.01 0.61 6.00
CA PHE A 51 -25.73 -0.07 6.23
C PHE A 51 -24.73 0.11 5.07
N TYR A 52 -25.19 0.15 3.82
CA TYR A 52 -24.34 0.44 2.66
C TYR A 52 -23.71 1.83 2.76
N PHE A 53 -24.47 2.83 3.20
CA PHE A 53 -23.95 4.19 3.38
C PHE A 53 -22.85 4.25 4.46
N PHE A 54 -23.02 3.54 5.57
CA PHE A 54 -22.04 3.54 6.67
C PHE A 54 -20.83 2.64 6.43
N PHE A 55 -21.01 1.47 5.80
CA PHE A 55 -19.99 0.43 5.73
C PHE A 55 -19.67 -0.06 4.31
N GLY A 56 -20.58 0.11 3.35
CA GLY A 56 -20.42 -0.34 1.96
C GLY A 56 -19.63 0.63 1.08
N GLN A 57 -19.70 1.93 1.39
CA GLN A 57 -18.86 2.92 0.73
C GLN A 57 -17.41 2.80 1.21
N ASN A 58 -16.50 2.52 0.29
CA ASN A 58 -15.08 2.76 0.53
C ASN A 58 -14.83 4.27 0.57
N LEU A 59 -15.06 4.91 1.73
CA LEU A 59 -14.66 6.31 1.98
C LEU A 59 -13.14 6.52 1.95
N SER A 60 -12.36 5.45 1.82
CA SER A 60 -10.96 5.51 1.45
C SER A 60 -10.82 6.00 0.00
N LYS A 61 -11.06 7.29 -0.21
CA LYS A 61 -10.51 8.02 -1.35
C LYS A 61 -9.01 7.96 -1.20
N GLN A 62 -8.40 7.02 -1.91
CA GLN A 62 -6.97 6.96 -2.20
C GLN A 62 -6.48 8.29 -2.80
N ARG A 63 -6.17 9.27 -1.96
CA ARG A 63 -5.43 10.48 -2.33
C ARG A 63 -4.54 10.98 -1.19
N ILE A 64 -3.85 10.08 -0.49
CA ILE A 64 -2.70 10.55 0.30
C ILE A 64 -1.55 10.93 -0.64
N ILE A 65 -1.38 10.22 -1.76
CA ILE A 65 -0.38 10.57 -2.77
C ILE A 65 -1.05 11.31 -3.94
N SER A 66 -0.87 12.64 -3.96
CA SER A 66 -1.35 13.49 -5.04
C SER A 66 -0.85 12.95 -6.40
N ARG A 67 -1.70 13.02 -7.44
CA ARG A 67 -1.29 12.64 -8.80
C ARG A 67 -0.02 13.39 -9.24
N ARG A 68 0.20 14.60 -8.72
CA ARG A 68 1.39 15.42 -8.94
C ARG A 68 2.65 14.81 -8.31
N MET A 69 2.57 14.34 -7.06
CA MET A 69 3.69 13.68 -6.38
C MET A 69 4.07 12.38 -7.11
N ARG A 70 3.09 11.56 -7.48
CA ARG A 70 3.31 10.36 -8.30
C ARG A 70 3.97 10.71 -9.63
N LYS A 71 3.42 11.69 -10.36
CA LYS A 71 3.99 12.12 -11.65
C LYS A 71 5.43 12.58 -11.49
N ARG A 72 5.77 13.29 -10.41
CA ARG A 72 7.15 13.76 -10.15
C ARG A 72 8.11 12.59 -9.87
N ILE A 73 7.71 11.61 -9.05
CA ILE A 73 8.53 10.42 -8.77
C ILE A 73 8.72 9.59 -10.05
N THR A 74 7.67 9.38 -10.84
CA THR A 74 7.75 8.59 -12.07
C THR A 74 8.54 9.31 -13.17
N LEU A 75 8.34 10.63 -13.36
CA LEU A 75 9.08 11.44 -14.35
C LEU A 75 10.58 11.46 -14.08
N GLN A 76 11.00 11.54 -12.82
CA GLN A 76 12.43 11.50 -12.46
C GLN A 76 13.08 10.15 -12.78
N LEU A 77 12.31 9.06 -12.79
CA LEU A 77 12.80 7.74 -13.21
C LEU A 77 12.81 7.59 -14.74
N GLU A 78 11.90 8.27 -15.45
CA GLU A 78 11.87 8.35 -16.91
C GLU A 78 12.99 9.25 -17.46
N GLU A 79 13.33 10.37 -16.83
CA GLU A 79 14.44 11.26 -17.25
C GLU A 79 15.82 10.60 -17.12
N ALA A 80 15.96 9.53 -16.34
CA ALA A 80 17.16 8.70 -16.31
C ALA A 80 17.30 7.79 -17.56
N GLU A 81 16.38 7.88 -18.52
CA GLU A 81 16.46 7.17 -19.81
C GLU A 81 17.69 7.61 -20.62
N HIS A 82 18.68 6.72 -20.66
CA HIS A 82 19.42 6.53 -21.89
C HIS A 82 18.46 6.03 -22.97
N ALA A 83 18.51 6.64 -24.16
CA ALA A 83 17.66 6.33 -25.33
C ALA A 83 17.67 4.84 -25.76
N ALA A 84 18.59 4.02 -25.25
CA ALA A 84 18.74 2.60 -25.59
C ALA A 84 17.90 1.63 -24.74
N GLY A 85 17.34 2.06 -23.59
CA GLY A 85 16.66 1.15 -22.66
C GLY A 85 17.63 0.17 -21.94
N PRO A 86 17.23 -0.46 -20.81
CA PRO A 86 18.10 -1.30 -19.95
C PRO A 86 18.57 -2.64 -20.54
N GLY A 87 18.72 -2.73 -21.86
CA GLY A 87 19.23 -3.94 -22.52
C GLY A 87 18.34 -5.15 -22.26
N ILE A 88 17.03 -4.93 -22.03
CA ILE A 88 16.11 -6.00 -21.64
C ILE A 88 16.03 -7.05 -22.75
N PRO A 89 16.33 -8.33 -22.47
CA PRO A 89 16.20 -9.41 -23.44
C PRO A 89 14.79 -9.44 -24.05
N LYS A 90 14.69 -9.76 -25.34
CA LYS A 90 13.40 -9.73 -26.08
C LYS A 90 12.29 -10.51 -25.37
N ALA A 91 12.64 -11.65 -24.74
CA ALA A 91 11.72 -12.49 -23.98
C ALA A 91 11.02 -11.76 -22.82
N TYR A 92 11.67 -10.78 -22.18
CA TYR A 92 11.15 -10.07 -21.01
C TYR A 92 10.52 -8.71 -21.34
N ARG A 93 10.55 -8.26 -22.61
CA ARG A 93 9.95 -6.99 -23.02
C ARG A 93 8.44 -6.90 -22.74
N PRO A 94 7.62 -7.96 -22.96
CA PRO A 94 6.20 -7.93 -22.61
C PRO A 94 5.98 -7.72 -21.11
N LEU A 95 6.77 -8.41 -20.27
CA LEU A 95 6.70 -8.28 -18.81
C LEU A 95 7.12 -6.87 -18.35
N ALA A 96 8.22 -6.34 -18.88
CA ALA A 96 8.66 -4.98 -18.58
C ALA A 96 7.58 -3.94 -18.97
N ARG A 97 6.93 -4.13 -20.12
CA ARG A 97 5.81 -3.28 -20.54
C ARG A 97 4.64 -3.38 -19.56
N LEU A 98 4.23 -4.60 -19.18
CA LEU A 98 3.14 -4.84 -18.23
C LEU A 98 3.40 -4.16 -16.89
N LEU A 99 4.60 -4.34 -16.32
CA LEU A 99 4.99 -3.71 -15.06
C LEU A 99 4.98 -2.18 -15.16
N ARG A 100 5.51 -1.62 -16.26
CA ARG A 100 5.45 -0.18 -16.50
C ARG A 100 4.02 0.35 -16.59
N THR A 101 3.11 -0.37 -17.26
CA THR A 101 1.72 0.10 -17.43
C THR A 101 0.86 -0.10 -16.19
N THR A 102 1.10 -1.14 -15.40
CA THR A 102 0.24 -1.51 -14.26
C THR A 102 0.73 -0.91 -12.95
N SER A 103 2.04 -0.92 -12.70
CA SER A 103 2.62 -0.45 -11.43
C SER A 103 3.55 0.76 -11.59
N HIS A 104 3.70 1.29 -12.81
CA HIS A 104 4.66 2.36 -13.13
C HIS A 104 6.11 2.00 -12.73
N ALA A 105 6.42 0.70 -12.67
CA ALA A 105 7.76 0.22 -12.38
C ALA A 105 8.63 0.32 -13.63
N VAL A 106 9.69 1.12 -13.55
CA VAL A 106 10.67 1.30 -14.64
C VAL A 106 11.87 0.39 -14.35
N PRO A 107 12.34 -0.40 -15.33
CA PRO A 107 13.55 -1.20 -15.15
C PRO A 107 14.77 -0.29 -15.01
N LEU A 108 15.60 -0.57 -14.00
CA LEU A 108 16.82 0.19 -13.70
C LEU A 108 18.05 -0.47 -14.30
N TYR A 109 19.05 0.34 -14.68
CA TYR A 109 20.35 -0.13 -15.15
C TYR A 109 21.30 -0.40 -13.98
N GLY A 110 22.38 -1.15 -14.22
CA GLY A 110 23.53 -1.21 -13.31
C GLY A 110 23.26 -1.80 -11.92
N SER A 111 22.12 -2.48 -11.72
CA SER A 111 21.77 -3.06 -10.43
C SER A 111 22.54 -4.36 -10.21
N ARG A 112 23.42 -4.41 -9.21
CA ARG A 112 23.95 -5.66 -8.68
C ARG A 112 22.95 -6.21 -7.68
N ILE A 113 22.37 -7.37 -7.99
CA ILE A 113 21.35 -8.00 -7.17
C ILE A 113 21.97 -9.21 -6.47
N THR A 114 21.86 -9.25 -5.15
CA THR A 114 22.25 -10.40 -4.33
C THR A 114 21.01 -10.92 -3.63
N PRO A 115 20.49 -12.11 -4.00
CA PRO A 115 19.34 -12.69 -3.31
C PRO A 115 19.78 -13.29 -1.96
N TYR A 116 18.96 -13.08 -0.93
CA TYR A 116 19.09 -13.73 0.38
C TYR A 116 17.87 -14.64 0.59
N THR A 117 18.11 -15.90 0.92
CA THR A 117 17.05 -16.91 1.09
C THR A 117 16.68 -17.17 2.54
N ASP A 118 17.44 -16.61 3.49
CA ASP A 118 17.21 -16.74 4.92
C ASP A 118 17.32 -15.37 5.62
N GLY A 119 16.70 -15.27 6.80
CA GLY A 119 16.64 -14.03 7.57
C GLY A 119 18.00 -13.61 8.15
N SER A 120 18.83 -14.57 8.55
CA SER A 120 20.12 -14.32 9.20
C SER A 120 21.11 -13.70 8.22
N SER A 121 21.31 -14.30 7.04
CA SER A 121 22.20 -13.77 6.00
C SER A 121 21.76 -12.39 5.53
N LYS A 122 20.45 -12.18 5.36
CA LYS A 122 19.89 -10.86 5.02
C LYS A 122 20.17 -9.83 6.11
N MET A 123 20.04 -10.20 7.39
CA MET A 123 20.26 -9.28 8.51
C MET A 123 21.73 -8.89 8.62
N GLU A 124 22.66 -9.84 8.54
CA GLU A 124 24.09 -9.56 8.58
C GLU A 124 24.52 -8.67 7.41
N ALA A 125 24.02 -8.94 6.20
CA ALA A 125 24.27 -8.08 5.04
C ALA A 125 23.74 -6.67 5.25
N LEU A 126 22.52 -6.52 5.78
CA LEU A 126 21.94 -5.21 6.08
C LEU A 126 22.78 -4.43 7.09
N LEU A 127 23.20 -5.07 8.19
CA LEU A 127 24.04 -4.44 9.21
C LEU A 127 25.39 -4.03 8.62
N GLY A 128 25.96 -4.84 7.72
CA GLY A 128 27.17 -4.50 6.98
C GLY A 128 27.01 -3.27 6.09
N GLU A 129 25.89 -3.12 5.39
CA GLU A 129 25.60 -1.94 4.58
C GLU A 129 25.33 -0.69 5.43
N ILE A 130 24.62 -0.84 6.56
CA ILE A 130 24.43 0.23 7.55
C ILE A 130 25.79 0.71 8.06
N ALA A 131 26.70 -0.20 8.39
CA ALA A 131 28.06 0.12 8.85
C ALA A 131 28.87 0.93 7.83
N ARG A 132 28.62 0.74 6.52
CA ARG A 132 29.30 1.46 5.43
C ARG A 132 28.66 2.78 5.05
N ALA A 133 27.41 3.03 5.46
CA ALA A 133 26.68 4.23 5.12
C ALA A 133 27.39 5.49 5.65
N ARG A 134 27.47 6.53 4.79
CA ARG A 134 28.18 7.79 5.08
C ARG A 134 27.30 9.04 5.07
N HIS A 135 26.16 9.02 4.38
CA HIS A 135 25.34 10.22 4.19
C HIS A 135 23.92 10.07 4.75
N HIS A 136 23.21 9.01 4.36
CA HIS A 136 21.85 8.78 4.84
C HIS A 136 21.51 7.29 4.84
N ILE A 137 20.56 6.92 5.70
CA ILE A 137 19.94 5.60 5.79
C ILE A 137 18.43 5.81 5.86
N HIS A 138 17.70 5.34 4.86
CA HIS A 138 16.24 5.30 4.91
C HIS A 138 15.79 3.85 4.99
N LEU A 139 15.00 3.53 6.02
CA LEU A 139 14.48 2.20 6.26
C LEU A 139 12.97 2.23 6.36
N GLN A 140 12.33 1.23 5.75
CA GLN A 140 10.91 0.98 5.89
C GLN A 140 10.70 -0.46 6.34
N TYR A 141 10.00 -0.66 7.45
CA TYR A 141 9.68 -1.98 7.99
C TYR A 141 8.21 -2.10 8.32
N TYR A 142 7.63 -3.27 8.05
CA TYR A 142 6.29 -3.57 8.53
C TYR A 142 6.29 -3.82 10.05
N ILE A 143 7.21 -4.65 10.54
CA ILE A 143 7.35 -4.95 11.97
C ILE A 143 8.77 -4.58 12.42
N PHE A 144 8.87 -3.77 13.47
CA PHE A 144 10.13 -3.43 14.12
C PHE A 144 9.98 -3.54 15.63
N CYS A 145 10.46 -4.65 16.20
CA CYS A 145 10.22 -5.04 17.59
C CYS A 145 11.39 -4.76 18.54
N ASP A 146 11.10 -4.60 19.84
CA ASP A 146 12.11 -4.61 20.91
C ASP A 146 12.49 -6.05 21.29
N ASP A 147 13.00 -6.80 20.31
CA ASP A 147 13.59 -8.13 20.48
C ASP A 147 15.10 -8.10 20.22
N GLU A 148 15.78 -9.24 20.26
CA GLU A 148 17.22 -9.31 20.02
C GLU A 148 17.60 -8.74 18.64
N THR A 149 16.85 -9.07 17.60
CA THR A 149 17.15 -8.65 16.23
C THR A 149 16.88 -7.15 16.05
N GLY A 150 15.76 -6.67 16.56
CA GLY A 150 15.39 -5.27 16.49
C GLY A 150 16.30 -4.38 17.34
N ARG A 151 16.76 -4.84 18.51
CA ARG A 151 17.79 -4.11 19.29
C ARG A 151 19.12 -4.04 18.56
N ARG A 152 19.58 -5.13 17.92
CA ARG A 152 20.80 -5.10 17.09
C ARG A 152 20.70 -4.08 15.96
N LEU A 153 19.58 -4.05 15.25
CA LEU A 153 19.33 -3.06 14.19
C LEU A 153 19.26 -1.64 14.75
N ARG A 154 18.52 -1.44 15.86
CA ARG A 154 18.42 -0.17 16.57
C ARG A 154 19.80 0.39 16.90
N ASP A 155 20.64 -0.42 17.53
CA ASP A 155 21.95 0.03 18.03
C ASP A 155 22.87 0.42 16.87
N ALA A 156 22.86 -0.34 15.77
CA ALA A 156 23.60 0.01 14.55
C ALA A 156 23.14 1.34 13.92
N LEU A 157 21.82 1.60 13.94
CA LEU A 157 21.25 2.84 13.42
C LEU A 157 21.56 4.05 14.32
N VAL A 158 21.44 3.87 15.63
CA VAL A 158 21.80 4.90 16.63
C VAL A 158 23.27 5.26 16.51
N GLU A 159 24.16 4.27 16.37
CA GLU A 159 25.59 4.50 16.17
C GLU A 159 25.85 5.33 14.90
N LYS A 160 25.13 5.04 13.81
CA LYS A 160 25.24 5.83 12.57
C LYS A 160 24.69 7.24 12.72
N ALA A 161 23.59 7.41 13.43
CA ALA A 161 23.03 8.72 13.74
C ALA A 161 24.05 9.58 14.52
N ARG A 162 24.70 9.00 15.53
CA ARG A 162 25.78 9.64 16.31
C ARG A 162 26.99 10.04 15.45
N GLN A 163 27.27 9.27 14.40
CA GLN A 163 28.31 9.59 13.40
C GLN A 163 27.87 10.71 12.41
N GLY A 164 26.68 11.29 12.57
CA GLY A 164 26.15 12.35 11.72
C GLY A 164 25.46 11.85 10.44
N VAL A 165 25.25 10.54 10.29
CA VAL A 165 24.50 9.98 9.16
C VAL A 165 23.01 10.24 9.36
N HIS A 166 22.31 10.76 8.35
CA HIS A 166 20.87 11.01 8.44
C HIS A 166 20.07 9.70 8.43
N VAL A 167 19.55 9.28 9.57
CA VAL A 167 18.72 8.08 9.70
C VAL A 167 17.24 8.44 9.68
N ARG A 168 16.44 7.77 8.85
CA ARG A 168 14.98 7.92 8.82
C ARG A 168 14.34 6.55 8.75
N ILE A 169 13.43 6.28 9.68
CA ILE A 169 12.75 5.00 9.80
C ILE A 169 11.25 5.24 9.66
N LEU A 170 10.62 4.47 8.77
CA LEU A 170 9.18 4.40 8.63
C LEU A 170 8.74 2.98 9.03
N TYR A 171 7.85 2.88 10.01
CA TYR A 171 7.32 1.60 10.48
C TYR A 171 5.79 1.63 10.56
N ASP A 172 5.17 0.44 10.57
CA ASP A 172 3.72 0.31 10.76
C ASP A 172 3.35 0.37 12.25
N ASP A 173 2.50 1.34 12.62
CA ASP A 173 2.11 1.58 14.01
C ASP A 173 1.29 0.41 14.58
N VAL A 174 0.40 -0.18 13.78
CA VAL A 174 -0.43 -1.32 14.20
C VAL A 174 0.43 -2.57 14.39
N GLY A 175 1.30 -2.88 13.43
CA GLY A 175 2.25 -3.98 13.51
C GLY A 175 3.27 -3.85 14.65
N CYS A 176 3.57 -2.62 15.08
CA CYS A 176 4.48 -2.34 16.19
C CYS A 176 3.76 -1.97 17.51
N SER A 177 2.45 -2.18 17.61
CA SER A 177 1.65 -1.79 18.78
C SER A 177 2.09 -2.43 20.11
N GLY A 178 2.74 -3.61 20.06
CA GLY A 178 3.31 -4.27 21.23
C GLY A 178 4.66 -3.69 21.71
N VAL A 179 5.24 -2.74 20.96
CA VAL A 179 6.56 -2.17 21.25
C VAL A 179 6.41 -0.94 22.12
N ARG A 180 7.17 -0.89 23.23
CA ARG A 180 7.13 0.27 24.14
C ARG A 180 7.59 1.52 23.41
N LYS A 181 6.86 2.63 23.59
CA LYS A 181 7.22 3.94 23.01
C LYS A 181 8.64 4.37 23.35
N SER A 182 9.14 4.00 24.53
CA SER A 182 10.52 4.29 24.96
C SER A 182 11.59 3.72 24.02
N PHE A 183 11.29 2.63 23.30
CA PHE A 183 12.20 2.07 22.30
C PHE A 183 12.46 3.06 21.16
N PHE A 184 11.39 3.60 20.57
CA PHE A 184 11.50 4.55 19.46
C PHE A 184 11.93 5.95 19.93
N GLU A 185 11.45 6.39 21.10
CA GLU A 185 11.90 7.66 21.69
C GLU A 185 13.39 7.64 22.02
N GLY A 186 13.93 6.49 22.45
CA GLY A 186 15.36 6.31 22.64
C GLY A 186 16.15 6.53 21.35
N MET A 187 15.69 5.99 20.23
CA MET A 187 16.33 6.22 18.92
C MET A 187 16.25 7.69 18.51
N ARG A 188 15.08 8.30 18.64
CA ARG A 188 14.83 9.68 18.23
C ARG A 188 15.70 10.70 18.98
N ARG A 189 16.07 10.40 20.22
CA ARG A 189 16.96 11.27 21.01
C ARG A 189 18.40 11.30 20.50
N GLU A 190 18.82 10.24 19.80
CA GLU A 190 20.20 10.06 19.33
C GLU A 190 20.42 10.56 17.89
N GLY A 191 19.34 10.90 17.18
CA GLY A 191 19.35 11.45 15.81
C GLY A 191 18.35 10.78 14.89
#